data_AF-A0A383AEJ3-F1
#
_entry.id   AF-A0A383AEJ3-F1
#
_cell.length_a   1.000
_cell.length_b   1.000
_cell.length_c   1.000
_cell.angle_alpha   90.00
_cell.angle_beta   90.00
_cell.angle_gamma   90.00
#
_symmetry.space_group_name_H-M   'P 1'
#
loop_
_entity.id
_entity.type
_entity.pdbx_description
1 polymer ?
#
loop_
_entity_poly.entity_id
_entity_poly.type
_entity_poly.pdbx_seq_one_letter_code
_entity_poly.pdbx_strand_id
1 'polypeptide(L)'
;MTKHESDTELTPIKPLRSEADIGTVTREDAEAAVRTLIEWIGENPDREGLLGTPGRVARAYRELFSGYGDDPKEILRRTFEEVDGYDEMVVLRDIRFASHCEHHILP
;
A
#
# COMPACT_ATOMS: atom_id res chain seq x y z
N MET A 1 -41.83 7.26 -7.81
CA MET A 1 -41.10 6.11 -7.25
C MET A 1 -39.88 6.63 -6.52
N THR A 2 -39.82 6.37 -5.23
CA THR A 2 -38.84 6.91 -4.27
C THR A 2 -37.43 6.43 -4.58
N LYS A 3 -36.48 7.36 -4.69
CA LYS A 3 -35.05 7.09 -4.76
C LYS A 3 -34.64 6.27 -3.54
N HIS A 4 -34.13 5.07 -3.74
CA HIS A 4 -33.43 4.32 -2.69
C HIS A 4 -31.96 4.66 -2.83
N GLU A 5 -31.57 5.79 -2.25
CA GLU A 5 -30.18 6.11 -1.95
C GLU A 5 -29.78 5.17 -0.80
N SER A 6 -29.27 3.99 -1.13
CA SER A 6 -28.61 3.14 -0.14
C SER A 6 -27.19 3.66 0.06
N ASP A 7 -27.10 4.78 0.76
CA ASP A 7 -25.87 5.27 1.38
C ASP A 7 -25.42 4.24 2.42
N THR A 8 -24.74 3.20 1.94
CA THR A 8 -23.89 2.40 2.81
C THR A 8 -22.72 3.31 3.14
N GLU A 9 -22.83 4.09 4.21
CA GLU A 9 -21.70 4.81 4.80
C GLU A 9 -20.64 3.78 5.15
N LEU A 10 -19.73 3.51 4.21
CA LEU A 10 -18.50 2.80 4.47
C LEU A 10 -17.68 3.70 5.39
N THR A 11 -17.63 3.33 6.66
CA THR A 11 -16.84 4.00 7.69
C THR A 11 -15.41 4.19 7.16
N PRO A 12 -14.83 5.40 7.24
CA PRO A 12 -13.45 5.61 6.84
C PRO A 12 -12.56 4.60 7.59
N ILE A 13 -11.67 3.91 6.87
CA ILE A 13 -10.67 3.07 7.52
C ILE A 13 -9.78 4.03 8.30
N LYS A 14 -9.96 4.05 9.62
CA LYS A 14 -9.12 4.82 10.52
C LYS A 14 -7.68 4.33 10.33
N PRO A 15 -6.70 5.22 10.07
CA PRO A 15 -5.31 4.79 9.99
C PRO A 15 -4.91 4.08 11.29
N LEU A 16 -4.17 2.97 11.15
CA LEU A 16 -3.71 2.16 12.28
C LEU A 16 -2.76 2.94 13.21
N ARG A 17 -2.16 4.02 12.70
CA ARG A 17 -1.38 5.00 13.46
C ARG A 17 -2.14 6.31 13.58
N SER A 18 -1.98 6.98 14.72
CA SER A 18 -2.54 8.33 14.89
C SER A 18 -1.86 9.30 13.93
N GLU A 19 -2.54 10.37 13.52
CA GLU A 19 -1.94 11.42 12.66
C GLU A 19 -0.65 12.00 13.28
N ALA A 20 -0.53 11.96 14.61
CA ALA A 20 0.66 12.39 15.34
C ALA A 20 1.86 11.41 15.25
N ASP A 21 1.62 10.14 14.91
CA ASP A 21 2.67 9.12 14.75
C ASP A 21 3.22 9.04 13.31
N ILE A 22 2.47 9.58 12.34
CA ILE A 22 2.85 9.62 10.93
C ILE A 22 3.97 10.66 10.77
N GLY A 23 5.18 10.20 10.43
CA GLY A 23 6.35 11.06 10.17
C GLY A 23 7.41 11.10 11.28
N THR A 24 7.25 10.32 12.36
CA THR A 24 8.27 10.18 13.40
C THR A 24 9.50 9.39 12.95
N VAL A 25 9.36 8.53 11.95
CA VAL A 25 10.44 7.74 11.36
C VAL A 25 10.83 8.38 10.03
N THR A 26 12.10 8.79 9.90
CA THR A 26 12.63 9.44 8.71
C THR A 26 13.07 8.42 7.66
N ARG A 27 13.37 8.88 6.45
CA ARG A 27 13.94 8.03 5.41
C ARG A 27 15.32 7.51 5.83
N GLU A 28 16.10 8.37 6.47
CA GLU A 28 17.43 8.09 6.99
C GLU A 28 17.37 6.97 8.05
N ASP A 29 16.37 6.98 8.94
CA ASP A 29 16.15 5.91 9.91
C ASP A 29 15.85 4.57 9.22
N ALA A 30 15.01 4.57 8.18
CA ALA A 30 14.68 3.37 7.43
C ALA A 30 15.91 2.81 6.69
N GLU A 31 16.72 3.67 6.06
CA GLU A 31 17.97 3.26 5.40
C GLU A 31 18.97 2.70 6.42
N ALA A 32 19.11 3.32 7.59
CA ALA A 32 19.97 2.82 8.67
C ALA A 32 19.51 1.45 9.19
N ALA A 33 18.19 1.22 9.32
CA ALA A 33 17.64 -0.06 9.71
C ALA A 33 17.94 -1.16 8.68
N VAL A 34 17.79 -0.87 7.38
CA VAL A 34 18.15 -1.83 6.32
C VAL A 34 19.64 -2.14 6.35
N ARG A 35 20.50 -1.13 6.53
CA ARG A 35 21.95 -1.35 6.67
C ARG A 35 22.25 -2.29 7.86
N THR A 36 21.57 -2.09 8.98
CA THR A 36 21.68 -2.94 10.17
C THR A 36 21.28 -4.38 9.87
N LEU A 37 20.18 -4.60 9.14
CA LEU A 37 19.75 -5.93 8.74
C LEU A 37 20.76 -6.63 7.83
N ILE A 38 21.39 -5.89 6.89
CA ILE A 38 22.46 -6.42 6.02
C ILE A 38 23.66 -6.88 6.85
N GLU A 39 24.10 -6.07 7.81
CA GLU A 39 25.21 -6.47 8.70
C GLU A 39 24.83 -7.67 9.57
N TRP A 40 23.60 -7.69 10.09
CA TRP A 40 23.11 -8.75 10.96
C TRP A 40 23.05 -10.11 10.27
N ILE A 41 22.73 -10.16 8.98
CA ILE A 41 22.77 -11.41 8.19
C ILE A 41 24.19 -11.84 7.78
N GLY A 42 25.23 -11.09 8.17
CA GLY A 42 26.63 -11.41 7.90
C GLY A 42 27.18 -10.88 6.58
N GLU A 43 26.48 -9.95 5.91
CA GLU A 43 26.96 -9.29 4.70
C GLU A 43 27.74 -8.01 5.01
N ASN A 44 28.60 -7.59 4.07
CA ASN A 44 29.33 -6.33 4.17
C ASN A 44 28.54 -5.21 3.46
N PRO A 45 27.90 -4.26 4.18
CA PRO A 45 27.11 -3.19 3.56
C PRO A 45 27.96 -2.22 2.72
N ASP A 46 29.27 -2.15 2.96
CA ASP A 46 30.18 -1.20 2.31
C ASP A 46 30.76 -1.77 1.00
N ARG A 47 30.41 -3.00 0.61
CA ARG A 47 30.79 -3.56 -0.70
C ARG A 47 30.02 -2.88 -1.84
N GLU A 48 30.66 -2.76 -3.00
CA GLU A 48 30.14 -2.04 -4.18
C GLU A 48 28.65 -2.32 -4.46
N GLY A 49 28.23 -3.59 -4.45
CA GLY A 49 26.84 -3.98 -4.74
C GLY A 49 25.81 -3.56 -3.67
N LEU A 50 26.23 -3.31 -2.44
CA LEU A 50 25.34 -3.03 -1.29
C LEU A 50 25.33 -1.58 -0.82
N LEU A 51 26.30 -0.76 -1.22
CA LEU A 51 26.36 0.67 -0.86
C LEU A 51 25.03 1.40 -1.11
N GLY A 52 24.37 1.10 -2.23
CA GLY A 52 23.08 1.69 -2.59
C GLY A 52 21.85 0.88 -2.15
N THR A 53 22.01 -0.30 -1.55
CA THR A 53 20.89 -1.18 -1.19
C THR A 53 19.94 -0.54 -0.19
N PRO A 54 20.40 0.08 0.92
CA PRO A 54 19.49 0.73 1.87
C PRO A 54 18.51 1.70 1.22
N GLY A 55 19.03 2.61 0.39
CA GLY A 55 18.21 3.57 -0.34
C GLY A 55 17.29 2.93 -1.40
N ARG A 56 17.72 1.83 -2.04
CA ARG A 56 16.84 1.07 -2.96
C ARG A 56 15.68 0.41 -2.21
N VAL A 57 15.93 -0.20 -1.05
CA VAL A 57 14.88 -0.84 -0.23
C VAL A 57 13.89 0.20 0.29
N ALA A 58 14.37 1.32 0.84
CA ALA A 58 13.49 2.40 1.31
C ALA A 58 12.60 2.96 0.19
N ARG A 59 13.13 3.11 -1.04
CA ARG A 59 12.31 3.50 -2.20
C ARG A 59 11.29 2.44 -2.59
N ALA A 60 11.69 1.17 -2.64
CA ALA A 60 10.79 0.06 -2.94
C ALA A 60 9.63 -0.01 -1.93
N TYR A 61 9.90 0.13 -0.63
CA TYR A 61 8.85 0.08 0.39
C TYR A 61 7.83 1.22 0.24
N ARG A 62 8.27 2.43 -0.15
CA ARG A 62 7.31 3.51 -0.43
C ARG A 62 6.39 3.22 -1.61
N GLU A 63 6.86 2.44 -2.59
CA GLU A 63 6.05 2.02 -3.73
C GLU A 63 5.14 0.85 -3.35
N LEU A 64 5.70 -0.22 -2.78
CA LEU A 64 4.97 -1.45 -2.43
C LEU A 64 3.89 -1.23 -1.37
N PHE A 65 4.06 -0.24 -0.50
CA PHE A 65 3.12 0.09 0.58
C PHE A 65 2.41 1.44 0.36
N SER A 66 2.46 2.00 -0.86
CA SER A 66 1.83 3.30 -1.16
C SER A 66 0.33 3.30 -0.87
N GLY A 67 -0.33 2.15 -1.02
CA GLY A 67 -1.77 1.99 -0.81
C GLY A 67 -2.28 2.35 0.59
N TYR A 68 -1.42 2.41 1.61
CA TYR A 68 -1.81 2.93 2.93
C TYR A 68 -2.08 4.45 2.94
N GLY A 69 -1.49 5.18 1.99
CA GLY A 69 -1.71 6.62 1.81
C GLY A 69 -2.79 6.96 0.79
N ASP A 70 -3.33 5.97 0.08
CA ASP A 70 -4.34 6.15 -0.95
C ASP A 70 -5.76 5.99 -0.37
N ASP A 71 -6.72 6.78 -0.87
CA ASP A 71 -8.15 6.58 -0.58
C ASP A 71 -8.77 5.67 -1.66
N PRO A 72 -9.17 4.42 -1.34
CA PRO A 72 -9.82 3.54 -2.29
C PRO A 72 -11.15 4.10 -2.83
N LYS A 73 -11.83 4.99 -2.09
CA LYS A 73 -13.08 5.63 -2.56
C LYS A 73 -12.81 6.53 -3.77
N GLU A 74 -11.71 7.27 -3.74
CA GLU A 74 -11.32 8.12 -4.86
C GLU A 74 -10.99 7.30 -6.10
N ILE A 75 -10.36 6.12 -5.93
CA ILE A 75 -10.08 5.19 -7.02
C ILE A 75 -11.38 4.67 -7.66
N LEU A 76 -12.41 4.42 -6.84
CA LEU A 76 -13.71 3.89 -7.28
C LEU A 76 -14.72 4.97 -7.68
N ARG A 77 -14.34 6.25 -7.67
CA ARG A 77 -15.27 7.39 -7.83
C ARG A 77 -15.96 7.46 -9.19
N ARG A 78 -15.38 6.88 -10.24
CA ARG A 78 -15.91 6.97 -11.60
C ARG A 78 -16.90 5.84 -11.88
N THR A 79 -18.16 6.21 -12.10
CA THR A 79 -19.25 5.31 -12.48
C THR A 79 -19.84 5.70 -13.84
N PHE A 80 -20.64 4.82 -14.44
CA PHE A 80 -21.37 5.05 -15.69
C PHE A 80 -22.85 4.74 -15.47
N GLU A 81 -23.74 5.64 -15.90
CA GLU A 81 -25.19 5.52 -15.68
C GLU A 81 -25.91 4.75 -16.82
N GLU A 82 -25.27 4.65 -17.98
CA GLU A 82 -25.80 3.99 -19.19
C GLU A 82 -25.64 2.47 -19.10
N VAL A 83 -26.40 1.84 -18.20
CA VAL A 83 -26.42 0.36 -18.04
C VAL A 83 -27.64 -0.30 -18.70
N ASP A 84 -28.55 0.47 -19.33
CA ASP A 84 -29.78 -0.01 -19.99
C ASP A 84 -30.58 -1.05 -19.18
N GLY A 85 -30.63 -0.85 -17.85
CA GLY A 85 -31.31 -1.76 -16.93
C GLY A 85 -30.56 -3.07 -16.62
N TYR A 86 -29.29 -3.21 -17.00
CA TYR A 86 -28.48 -4.39 -16.72
C TYR A 86 -28.36 -4.64 -15.20
N ASP A 87 -28.93 -5.74 -14.75
CA ASP A 87 -29.01 -6.18 -13.35
C ASP A 87 -28.38 -7.57 -13.12
N GLU A 88 -27.63 -8.07 -14.10
CA GLU A 88 -26.95 -9.35 -14.04
C GLU A 88 -25.52 -9.25 -13.45
N MET A 89 -24.94 -10.40 -13.11
CA MET A 89 -23.60 -10.47 -12.52
C MET A 89 -22.50 -10.13 -13.53
N VAL A 90 -21.70 -9.12 -13.22
CA VAL A 90 -20.43 -8.83 -13.92
C VAL A 90 -19.29 -9.56 -13.23
N VAL A 91 -18.47 -10.30 -13.99
CA VAL A 91 -17.31 -11.02 -13.47
C VAL A 91 -16.04 -10.59 -14.19
N LEU A 92 -15.10 -10.01 -13.42
CA LEU A 92 -13.74 -9.76 -13.86
C LEU A 92 -12.81 -10.80 -13.21
N ARG A 93 -12.06 -11.54 -14.02
CA ARG A 93 -11.15 -12.62 -13.59
C ARG A 93 -9.72 -12.32 -14.05
N ASP A 94 -8.78 -13.08 -13.50
CA ASP A 94 -7.36 -13.07 -13.87
C ASP A 94 -6.67 -11.70 -13.66
N ILE A 95 -7.12 -10.94 -12.65
CA ILE A 95 -6.44 -9.72 -12.21
C ILE A 95 -5.13 -10.12 -11.54
N ARG A 96 -4.01 -9.66 -12.10
CA ARG A 96 -2.70 -9.85 -11.47
C ARG A 96 -2.62 -8.98 -10.22
N PHE A 97 -2.26 -9.61 -9.11
CA PHE A 97 -2.12 -8.95 -7.82
C PHE A 97 -0.88 -9.48 -7.12
N ALA A 98 -0.14 -8.58 -6.47
CA ALA A 98 0.96 -8.89 -5.57
C ALA A 98 0.76 -8.07 -4.29
N SER A 99 1.01 -8.68 -3.15
CA SER A 99 0.93 -8.04 -1.84
C SER A 99 2.13 -8.46 -1.01
N HIS A 100 2.11 -8.16 0.29
CA HIS A 100 3.05 -8.70 1.26
C HIS A 100 2.27 -9.19 2.48
N CYS A 101 2.66 -10.35 3.02
CA CYS A 101 2.11 -10.83 4.27
C CYS A 101 2.61 -9.96 5.43
N GLU A 102 1.71 -9.31 6.17
CA GLU A 102 2.07 -8.44 7.30
C GLU A 102 2.87 -9.13 8.41
N HIS A 103 2.74 -10.44 8.56
CA HIS A 103 3.47 -11.22 9.56
C HIS A 103 4.97 -11.38 9.25
N HIS A 104 5.33 -11.32 7.98
CA HIS A 104 6.69 -11.64 7.52
C HIS A 104 7.32 -10.53 6.65
N ILE A 105 6.50 -9.62 6.13
CA ILE A 105 6.88 -8.57 5.18
C ILE A 105 7.55 -9.16 3.94
N LEU A 106 7.00 -10.27 3.46
CA LEU A 106 7.42 -10.97 2.24
C LEU A 106 6.24 -11.06 1.27
N PRO A 107 6.47 -11.02 -0.06
CA PRO A 107 5.44 -11.19 -1.06
C PRO A 107 4.61 -12.48 -0.93
#